data_AF-A0A1G2FCV9-F1
#
_entry.id   AF-A0A1G2FCV9-F1
#
_cell.length_a   1.000
_cell.length_b   1.000
_cell.length_c   1.000
_cell.angle_alpha   90.00
_cell.angle_beta   90.00
_cell.angle_gamma   90.00
#
_symmetry.space_group_name_H-M   'P 1'
#
loop_
_entity.id
_entity.type
_entity.pdbx_description
1 polymer ?
#
loop_
_entity_poly.entity_id
_entity_poly.type
_entity_poly.pdbx_seq_one_letter_code
_entity_poly.pdbx_strand_id
1 'polypeptide(L)'
;MRIIKQLIILLIFLSILSGIGFLIYWFNRPLPTCSDGIQNQEEEGVDCGGPCQSCEISALKPLEVSETRALRVKDNFYDLAARIKNPNQNYGSGRIVYHFKLYDSNNNLINEREGADYILPNQNKYLIVSKVESPRPIEKIELLFDQFEWQKLQDYQPPQLVVTRKEYSPSKPDEPGFSRATGLVINKTNFDFERIDVDILLLNSNRQIVGLNTTEIQTLLSNQERHFIAAWFEPIEDNIVSMEVEVETNLFDSDNYMKRHGAPEDFKDY
;
A
#
# COMPACT_ATOMS: atom_id res chain seq x y z
N MET A 1 -67.42 4.00 40.38
CA MET A 1 -67.43 3.53 38.97
C MET A 1 -67.15 4.63 37.94
N ARG A 2 -67.69 5.87 38.07
CA ARG A 2 -67.42 7.00 37.15
C ARG A 2 -65.96 7.43 37.07
N ILE A 3 -65.31 7.59 38.23
CA ILE A 3 -63.90 8.03 38.33
C ILE A 3 -62.94 7.00 37.68
N ILE A 4 -63.18 5.70 37.88
CA ILE A 4 -62.37 4.63 37.26
C ILE A 4 -62.46 4.67 35.74
N LYS A 5 -63.66 4.88 35.16
CA LYS A 5 -63.82 5.02 33.70
C LYS A 5 -63.11 6.27 33.15
N GLN A 6 -63.14 7.38 33.90
CA GLN A 6 -62.42 8.60 33.52
C GLN A 6 -60.89 8.40 33.56
N LEU A 7 -60.37 7.68 34.57
CA LEU A 7 -58.95 7.32 34.64
C LEU A 7 -58.51 6.41 33.49
N ILE A 8 -59.34 5.42 33.12
CA ILE A 8 -59.04 4.52 31.99
C ILE A 8 -59.01 5.30 30.67
N ILE A 9 -59.98 6.19 30.43
CA ILE A 9 -60.01 7.01 29.20
C ILE A 9 -58.79 7.95 29.13
N LEU A 10 -58.42 8.57 30.25
CA LEU A 10 -57.23 9.43 30.34
C LEU A 10 -55.96 8.64 30.02
N LEU A 11 -55.83 7.42 30.53
CA LEU A 11 -54.64 6.59 30.34
C LEU A 11 -54.51 6.09 28.90
N ILE A 12 -55.63 5.73 28.25
CA ILE A 12 -55.67 5.39 26.82
C ILE A 12 -55.33 6.62 25.96
N PHE A 13 -55.85 7.80 26.31
CA PHE A 13 -55.54 9.02 25.59
C PHE A 13 -54.04 9.37 25.70
N LEU A 14 -53.48 9.28 26.91
CA LEU A 14 -52.04 9.50 27.14
C LEU A 14 -51.17 8.47 26.43
N SER A 15 -51.58 7.20 26.36
CA SER A 15 -50.82 6.18 25.64
C SER A 15 -50.83 6.41 24.12
N ILE A 16 -51.96 6.81 23.55
CA ILE A 16 -52.06 7.18 22.13
C ILE A 16 -51.20 8.42 21.84
N LEU A 17 -51.29 9.45 22.68
CA LEU A 17 -50.51 10.68 22.52
C LEU A 17 -49.00 10.41 22.61
N SER A 18 -48.60 9.58 23.58
CA SER A 18 -47.21 9.13 23.75
C SER A 18 -46.74 8.29 22.55
N GLY A 19 -47.59 7.39 22.04
CA GLY A 19 -47.29 6.58 20.86
C GLY A 19 -47.11 7.43 19.59
N ILE A 20 -47.97 8.41 19.36
CA ILE A 20 -47.84 9.36 18.24
C ILE A 20 -46.56 10.20 18.40
N GLY A 21 -46.29 10.71 19.61
CA GLY A 21 -45.06 11.46 19.90
C GLY A 21 -43.80 10.64 19.66
N PHE A 22 -43.80 9.37 20.07
CA PHE A 22 -42.70 8.45 19.83
C PHE A 22 -42.48 8.19 18.34
N LEU A 23 -43.54 7.97 17.57
CA LEU A 23 -43.44 7.78 16.11
C LEU A 23 -42.87 9.02 15.42
N ILE A 24 -43.35 10.22 15.78
CA ILE A 24 -42.82 11.48 15.21
C ILE A 24 -41.33 11.63 15.54
N TYR A 25 -40.94 11.40 16.80
CA TYR A 25 -39.53 11.46 17.21
C TYR A 25 -38.67 10.43 16.46
N TRP A 26 -39.16 9.19 16.31
CA TRP A 26 -38.45 8.14 15.60
C TRP A 26 -38.24 8.46 14.11
N PHE A 27 -39.27 8.99 13.43
CA PHE A 27 -39.20 9.32 12.01
C PHE A 27 -38.43 10.62 11.69
N ASN A 28 -38.23 11.51 12.67
CA ASN A 28 -37.55 12.80 12.48
C ASN A 28 -36.16 12.86 13.15
N ARG A 29 -35.55 11.72 13.51
CA ARG A 29 -34.17 11.75 13.99
C ARG A 29 -33.24 12.21 12.85
N PRO A 30 -32.41 13.25 13.08
CA PRO A 30 -31.45 13.69 12.07
C PRO A 30 -30.42 12.58 11.82
N LEU A 31 -29.88 12.56 10.60
CA LEU A 31 -28.73 11.71 10.28
C LEU A 31 -27.48 12.20 11.04
N PRO A 32 -26.56 11.30 11.42
CA PRO A 32 -25.29 11.66 12.02
C PRO A 32 -24.51 12.62 11.12
N THR A 33 -23.95 13.64 11.74
CA THR A 33 -23.22 14.74 11.10
C THR A 33 -21.73 14.58 11.39
N CYS A 34 -21.01 13.85 10.53
CA CYS A 34 -19.60 13.53 10.73
C CYS A 34 -18.62 14.54 10.08
N SER A 35 -19.03 15.81 9.96
CA SER A 35 -18.19 16.87 9.34
C SER A 35 -18.67 18.28 9.71
N ASP A 36 -19.42 18.42 10.81
CA ASP A 36 -19.99 19.70 11.25
C ASP A 36 -19.11 20.43 12.28
N GLY A 37 -18.00 19.81 12.71
CA GLY A 37 -17.05 20.38 13.65
C GLY A 37 -17.52 20.33 15.10
N ILE A 38 -18.56 19.54 15.42
CA ILE A 38 -19.17 19.47 16.75
C ILE A 38 -19.25 18.01 17.20
N GLN A 39 -18.71 17.69 18.38
CA GLN A 39 -18.88 16.35 18.98
C GLN A 39 -20.33 16.15 19.43
N ASN A 40 -21.10 15.37 18.67
CA ASN A 40 -22.50 15.08 18.96
C ASN A 40 -22.85 13.61 18.67
N GLN A 41 -24.11 13.20 18.85
CA GLN A 41 -24.63 11.91 18.36
C GLN A 41 -23.82 10.65 18.74
N GLU A 42 -23.27 10.63 19.96
CA GLU A 42 -22.46 9.53 20.51
C GLU A 42 -21.06 9.37 19.86
N GLU A 43 -20.57 10.41 19.20
CA GLU A 43 -19.18 10.49 18.72
C GLU A 43 -18.15 10.41 19.86
N GLU A 44 -17.02 9.73 19.58
CA GLU A 44 -15.89 9.59 20.51
C GLU A 44 -14.99 10.84 20.51
N GLY A 45 -14.90 11.53 19.38
CA GLY A 45 -14.21 12.80 19.19
C GLY A 45 -14.96 13.67 18.16
N VAL A 46 -14.50 14.90 17.93
CA VAL A 46 -15.16 15.79 16.95
C VAL A 46 -15.17 15.15 15.57
N ASP A 47 -16.36 14.89 15.01
CA ASP A 47 -16.59 14.28 13.69
C ASP A 47 -16.00 12.85 13.56
N CYS A 48 -15.81 12.11 14.66
CA CYS A 48 -15.30 10.73 14.62
C CYS A 48 -15.77 9.85 15.80
N GLY A 49 -15.81 8.54 15.56
CA GLY A 49 -16.32 7.54 16.52
C GLY A 49 -17.85 7.49 16.61
N GLY A 50 -18.38 6.52 17.35
CA GLY A 50 -19.83 6.31 17.42
C GLY A 50 -20.46 5.98 16.05
N PRO A 51 -21.41 6.78 15.55
CA PRO A 51 -22.00 6.59 14.22
C PRO A 51 -21.08 7.02 13.07
N CYS A 52 -19.95 7.67 13.37
CA CYS A 52 -18.97 8.15 12.40
C CYS A 52 -17.78 7.17 12.26
N GLN A 53 -16.87 7.47 11.32
CA GLN A 53 -15.64 6.70 11.15
C GLN A 53 -14.80 6.74 12.44
N SER A 54 -14.14 5.63 12.78
CA SER A 54 -13.28 5.56 13.97
C SER A 54 -12.26 6.69 13.98
N CYS A 55 -12.10 7.36 15.13
CA CYS A 55 -11.09 8.40 15.32
C CYS A 55 -9.67 7.93 15.01
N GLU A 56 -9.41 6.63 15.19
CA GLU A 56 -8.11 6.03 14.84
C GLU A 56 -7.83 6.11 13.34
N ILE A 57 -8.85 5.85 12.51
CA ILE A 57 -8.74 5.92 11.05
C ILE A 57 -8.73 7.39 10.58
N SER A 58 -9.55 8.25 11.19
CA SER A 58 -9.60 9.68 10.85
C SER A 58 -8.27 10.41 11.15
N ALA A 59 -7.47 9.89 12.08
CA ALA A 59 -6.15 10.44 12.41
C ALA A 59 -5.02 9.96 11.47
N LEU A 60 -5.31 9.05 10.53
CA LEU A 60 -4.29 8.52 9.61
C LEU A 60 -3.85 9.58 8.61
N LYS A 61 -2.56 9.58 8.33
CA LYS A 61 -1.92 10.49 7.40
C LYS A 61 -1.87 9.85 6.00
N PRO A 62 -1.99 10.65 4.92
CA PRO A 62 -1.87 10.14 3.56
C PRO A 62 -0.45 9.62 3.29
N LEU A 63 -0.31 8.82 2.22
CA LEU A 63 1.00 8.41 1.73
C LEU A 63 1.80 9.62 1.24
N GLU A 64 3.08 9.67 1.60
CA GLU A 64 4.01 10.72 1.20
C GLU A 64 4.80 10.26 -0.04
N VAL A 65 4.84 11.07 -1.10
CA VAL A 65 5.68 10.82 -2.29
C VAL A 65 6.90 11.74 -2.22
N SER A 66 8.12 11.17 -2.21
CA SER A 66 9.35 11.94 -1.95
C SER A 66 10.29 12.05 -3.15
N GLU A 67 10.31 11.07 -4.04
CA GLU A 67 11.16 11.07 -5.24
C GLU A 67 10.44 10.38 -6.40
N THR A 68 10.61 10.88 -7.62
CA THR A 68 10.14 10.22 -8.85
C THR A 68 11.24 10.21 -9.90
N ARG A 69 11.37 9.12 -10.65
CA ARG A 69 12.38 8.95 -11.71
C ARG A 69 11.77 8.29 -12.94
N ALA A 70 12.16 8.80 -14.11
CA ALA A 70 12.02 8.12 -15.39
C ALA A 70 13.43 7.84 -15.91
N LEU A 71 13.79 6.57 -16.02
CA LEU A 71 15.06 6.12 -16.58
C LEU A 71 14.80 5.70 -18.01
N ARG A 72 15.42 6.40 -18.97
CA ARG A 72 15.32 6.01 -20.38
C ARG A 72 16.20 4.77 -20.59
N VAL A 73 15.58 3.67 -21.01
CA VAL A 73 16.30 2.39 -21.23
C VAL A 73 16.80 2.32 -22.67
N LYS A 74 15.88 2.35 -23.64
CA LYS A 74 16.19 2.34 -25.07
C LYS A 74 15.03 2.87 -25.89
N ASP A 75 15.35 3.50 -27.01
CA ASP A 75 14.38 4.11 -27.92
C ASP A 75 13.43 5.05 -27.15
N ASN A 76 12.17 4.65 -27.04
CA ASN A 76 11.08 5.37 -26.38
C ASN A 76 10.59 4.67 -25.10
N PHE A 77 11.31 3.65 -24.61
CA PHE A 77 10.97 2.92 -23.40
C PHE A 77 11.68 3.48 -22.17
N TYR A 78 10.93 3.58 -21.09
CA TYR A 78 11.36 4.08 -19.80
C TYR A 78 11.02 3.08 -18.70
N ASP A 79 11.87 3.03 -17.68
CA ASP A 79 11.50 2.47 -16.38
C ASP A 79 11.17 3.62 -15.43
N LEU A 80 10.05 3.51 -14.74
CA LEU A 80 9.58 4.51 -13.79
C LEU A 80 9.80 4.03 -12.37
N ALA A 81 10.16 4.95 -11.48
CA ALA A 81 10.15 4.71 -10.05
C ALA A 81 9.54 5.89 -9.30
N ALA A 82 8.83 5.61 -8.22
CA ALA A 82 8.43 6.61 -7.23
C ALA A 82 8.69 6.11 -5.82
N ARG A 83 9.36 6.91 -5.00
CA ARG A 83 9.59 6.61 -3.58
C ARG A 83 8.41 7.08 -2.75
N ILE A 84 7.73 6.12 -2.14
CA ILE A 84 6.55 6.35 -1.32
C ILE A 84 6.84 5.99 0.13
N LYS A 85 6.18 6.70 1.05
CA LYS A 85 6.29 6.44 2.48
C LYS A 85 4.91 6.40 3.12
N ASN A 86 4.70 5.37 3.92
CA ASN A 86 3.59 5.30 4.84
C ASN A 86 4.00 5.85 6.21
N PRO A 87 3.48 7.02 6.63
CA PRO A 87 3.81 7.61 7.93
C PRO A 87 3.03 6.99 9.11
N ASN A 88 2.13 6.03 8.86
CA ASN A 88 1.27 5.46 9.89
C ASN A 88 1.91 4.21 10.53
N GLN A 89 1.96 4.18 11.85
CA GLN A 89 2.77 3.21 12.60
C GLN A 89 2.26 1.77 12.55
N ASN A 90 0.94 1.58 12.61
CA ASN A 90 0.28 0.28 12.70
C ASN A 90 -0.74 0.06 11.58
N TYR A 91 -0.78 0.95 10.59
CA TYR A 91 -1.72 0.86 9.48
C TYR A 91 -0.96 0.77 8.18
N GLY A 92 -1.37 -0.16 7.33
CA GLY A 92 -0.93 -0.27 5.95
C GLY A 92 -2.15 -0.50 5.05
N SER A 93 -1.89 -0.89 3.81
CA SER A 93 -2.94 -1.32 2.91
C SER A 93 -2.43 -2.48 2.09
N GLY A 94 -3.19 -3.58 2.04
CA GLY A 94 -2.89 -4.76 1.25
C GLY A 94 -3.08 -4.55 -0.25
N ARG A 95 -3.72 -3.44 -0.65
CA ARG A 95 -3.88 -3.06 -2.05
C ARG A 95 -4.04 -1.54 -2.20
N ILE A 96 -3.06 -0.91 -2.82
CA ILE A 96 -3.11 0.46 -3.33
C ILE A 96 -3.06 0.42 -4.85
N VAL A 97 -3.96 1.17 -5.50
CA VAL A 97 -3.91 1.40 -6.95
C VAL A 97 -3.37 2.79 -7.17
N TYR A 98 -2.38 2.92 -8.05
CA TYR A 98 -1.68 4.16 -8.31
C TYR A 98 -1.56 4.46 -9.80
N HIS A 99 -1.39 5.74 -10.11
CA HIS A 99 -1.30 6.26 -11.47
C HIS A 99 -0.07 7.14 -11.62
N PHE A 100 0.86 6.72 -12.47
CA PHE A 100 1.98 7.53 -12.95
C PHE A 100 1.50 8.41 -14.10
N LYS A 101 1.33 9.70 -13.85
CA LYS A 101 1.07 10.71 -14.90
C LYS A 101 2.38 11.30 -15.39
N LEU A 102 2.60 11.21 -16.70
CA LEU A 102 3.86 11.54 -17.35
C LEU A 102 3.69 12.83 -18.16
N TYR A 103 4.55 13.81 -17.94
CA TYR A 103 4.46 15.12 -18.57
C TYR A 103 5.73 15.47 -19.34
N ASP A 104 5.56 16.22 -20.43
CA ASP A 104 6.65 16.81 -21.20
C ASP A 104 7.18 18.11 -20.57
N SER A 105 8.20 18.72 -21.19
CA SER A 105 8.80 19.99 -20.76
C SER A 105 7.82 21.18 -20.74
N ASN A 106 6.70 21.09 -21.45
CA ASN A 106 5.67 22.11 -21.50
C ASN A 106 4.52 21.82 -20.51
N ASN A 107 4.68 20.84 -19.61
CA ASN A 107 3.65 20.34 -18.70
C ASN A 107 2.41 19.75 -19.39
N ASN A 108 2.52 19.30 -20.65
CA ASN A 108 1.41 18.56 -21.27
C ASN A 108 1.47 17.10 -20.84
N LEU A 109 0.32 16.54 -20.47
CA LEU A 109 0.19 15.11 -20.20
C LEU A 109 0.52 14.32 -21.47
N ILE A 110 1.52 13.45 -21.38
CA ILE A 110 1.92 12.52 -22.45
C ILE A 110 1.08 11.25 -22.34
N ASN A 111 1.05 10.65 -21.15
CA ASN A 111 0.39 9.39 -20.88
C ASN A 111 0.18 9.18 -19.38
N GLU A 112 -0.61 8.17 -19.05
CA GLU A 112 -0.86 7.70 -17.70
C GLU A 112 -0.61 6.18 -17.65
N ARG A 113 0.01 5.72 -16.56
CA ARG A 113 0.26 4.30 -16.31
C ARG A 113 -0.28 3.91 -14.95
N GLU A 114 -1.29 3.06 -14.96
CA GLU A 114 -1.86 2.44 -13.77
C GLU A 114 -0.96 1.29 -13.30
N GLY A 115 -0.86 1.12 -11.98
CA GLY A 115 -0.27 -0.03 -11.32
C GLY A 115 -0.96 -0.30 -9.99
N ALA A 116 -0.65 -1.44 -9.38
CA ALA A 116 -1.14 -1.80 -8.06
C ALA A 116 -0.04 -2.45 -7.23
N ASP A 117 -0.05 -2.20 -5.93
CA ASP A 117 0.91 -2.74 -4.97
C ASP A 117 0.24 -2.76 -3.57
N TYR A 118 1.00 -2.99 -2.51
CA TYR A 118 0.62 -2.84 -1.12
C TYR A 118 1.63 -1.93 -0.42
N ILE A 119 1.30 -1.52 0.82
CA ILE A 119 2.20 -0.73 1.66
C ILE A 119 2.03 -1.14 3.12
N LEU A 120 3.11 -1.57 3.76
CA LEU A 120 3.13 -1.96 5.16
C LEU A 120 3.23 -0.72 6.08
N PRO A 121 2.89 -0.85 7.38
CA PRO A 121 3.04 0.24 8.32
C PRO A 121 4.48 0.77 8.40
N ASN A 122 4.63 2.10 8.53
CA ASN A 122 5.93 2.80 8.52
C ASN A 122 6.86 2.53 7.33
N GLN A 123 6.38 1.87 6.28
CA GLN A 123 7.23 1.44 5.18
C GLN A 123 7.64 2.62 4.31
N ASN A 124 8.88 2.59 3.84
CA ASN A 124 9.40 3.44 2.78
C ASN A 124 9.90 2.51 1.67
N LYS A 125 9.29 2.56 0.48
CA LYS A 125 9.59 1.66 -0.64
C LYS A 125 9.52 2.40 -1.96
N TYR A 126 10.04 1.77 -3.02
CA TYR A 126 9.80 2.21 -4.38
C TYR A 126 8.59 1.49 -4.97
N LEU A 127 7.83 2.22 -5.79
CA LEU A 127 6.93 1.65 -6.78
C LEU A 127 7.66 1.68 -8.11
N ILE A 128 7.87 0.52 -8.74
CA ILE A 128 8.63 0.38 -9.98
C ILE A 128 7.72 -0.10 -11.11
N VAL A 129 7.73 0.60 -12.25
CA VAL A 129 7.02 0.19 -13.46
C VAL A 129 8.00 0.18 -14.63
N SER A 130 8.31 -1.02 -15.12
CA SER A 130 9.25 -1.19 -16.23
C SER A 130 8.57 -1.12 -17.60
N LYS A 131 9.37 -0.85 -18.65
CA LYS A 131 8.95 -0.93 -20.06
C LYS A 131 7.76 -0.03 -20.39
N VAL A 132 7.78 1.21 -19.90
CA VAL A 132 6.79 2.23 -20.24
C VAL A 132 7.17 2.93 -21.54
N GLU A 133 6.35 2.75 -22.58
CA GLU A 133 6.52 3.48 -23.83
C GLU A 133 6.04 4.94 -23.70
N SER A 134 6.87 5.88 -24.17
CA SER A 134 6.55 7.30 -24.26
C SER A 134 6.99 7.90 -25.60
N PRO A 135 6.09 8.52 -26.38
CA PRO A 135 6.43 9.09 -27.68
C PRO A 135 7.30 10.36 -27.58
N ARG A 136 7.46 10.92 -26.37
CA ARG A 136 8.21 12.14 -26.08
C ARG A 136 9.02 11.97 -24.79
N PRO A 137 10.12 12.72 -24.59
CA PRO A 137 10.84 12.71 -23.33
C PRO A 137 9.95 13.04 -22.13
N ILE A 138 10.07 12.25 -21.06
CA ILE A 138 9.37 12.45 -19.79
C ILE A 138 10.23 13.39 -18.94
N GLU A 139 9.71 14.57 -18.65
CA GLU A 139 10.43 15.59 -17.86
C GLU A 139 9.88 15.71 -16.44
N LYS A 140 8.62 15.31 -16.24
CA LYS A 140 7.96 15.33 -14.94
C LYS A 140 7.05 14.12 -14.78
N ILE A 141 7.06 13.58 -13.57
CA ILE A 141 6.15 12.52 -13.12
C ILE A 141 5.32 13.08 -11.98
N GLU A 142 4.04 12.76 -11.98
CA GLU A 142 3.14 12.93 -10.84
C GLU A 142 2.56 11.55 -10.49
N LEU A 143 2.62 11.17 -9.22
CA LEU A 143 2.04 9.94 -8.73
C LEU A 143 0.76 10.26 -7.97
N LEU A 144 -0.34 9.64 -8.37
CA LEU A 144 -1.64 9.74 -7.70
C LEU A 144 -2.07 8.35 -7.24
N PHE A 145 -2.92 8.30 -6.21
CA PHE A 145 -3.51 7.07 -5.70
C PHE A 145 -5.02 7.15 -5.82
N ASP A 146 -5.64 6.02 -6.15
CA ASP A 146 -7.09 5.87 -6.00
C ASP A 146 -7.46 5.82 -4.51
N GLN A 147 -8.76 5.84 -4.21
CA GLN A 147 -9.21 5.57 -2.85
C GLN A 147 -8.88 4.11 -2.48
N PHE A 148 -8.27 3.91 -1.30
CA PHE A 148 -7.93 2.60 -0.76
C PHE A 148 -8.26 2.53 0.73
N GLU A 149 -8.32 1.31 1.25
CA GLU A 149 -8.65 1.04 2.64
C GLU A 149 -7.40 0.83 3.49
N TRP A 150 -7.38 1.45 4.67
CA TRP A 150 -6.35 1.24 5.68
C TRP A 150 -6.70 -0.01 6.51
N GLN A 151 -5.72 -0.88 6.66
CA GLN A 151 -5.80 -2.12 7.44
C GLN A 151 -4.80 -2.04 8.60
N LYS A 152 -5.26 -2.40 9.79
CA LYS A 152 -4.46 -2.39 11.01
C LYS A 152 -3.69 -3.70 11.17
N LEU A 153 -2.41 -3.62 11.55
CA LEU A 153 -1.61 -4.72 12.08
C LEU A 153 -1.31 -4.42 13.55
N GLN A 154 -1.59 -5.37 14.44
CA GLN A 154 -1.34 -5.24 15.87
C GLN A 154 0.13 -5.56 16.19
N ASP A 155 0.78 -4.72 16.99
CA ASP A 155 2.19 -4.92 17.38
C ASP A 155 3.14 -5.18 16.19
N TYR A 156 2.85 -4.53 15.05
CA TYR A 156 3.55 -4.74 13.79
C TYR A 156 5.08 -4.65 13.94
N GLN A 157 5.77 -5.66 13.40
CA GLN A 157 7.20 -5.67 13.17
C GLN A 157 7.47 -6.02 11.71
N PRO A 158 8.39 -5.30 11.03
CA PRO A 158 8.77 -5.65 9.66
C PRO A 158 9.29 -7.10 9.58
N PRO A 159 8.92 -7.85 8.53
CA PRO A 159 9.38 -9.22 8.36
C PRO A 159 10.90 -9.23 8.17
N GLN A 160 11.59 -10.12 8.88
CA GLN A 160 13.05 -10.24 8.84
C GLN A 160 13.53 -10.99 7.59
N LEU A 161 13.34 -10.38 6.42
CA LEU A 161 13.87 -10.84 5.13
C LEU A 161 15.23 -10.19 4.91
N VAL A 162 16.29 -10.99 4.85
CA VAL A 162 17.68 -10.49 4.82
C VAL A 162 18.33 -10.79 3.49
N VAL A 163 18.86 -9.76 2.84
CA VAL A 163 19.63 -9.91 1.58
C VAL A 163 21.12 -10.01 1.86
N THR A 164 21.76 -11.02 1.27
CA THR A 164 23.23 -11.22 1.35
C THR A 164 23.82 -11.56 -0.01
N ARG A 165 25.16 -11.54 -0.11
CA ARG A 165 25.92 -11.93 -1.31
C ARG A 165 25.45 -11.24 -2.60
N LYS A 166 25.13 -9.95 -2.47
CA LYS A 166 24.72 -9.08 -3.58
C LYS A 166 25.87 -8.93 -4.58
N GLU A 167 25.61 -9.25 -5.83
CA GLU A 167 26.57 -9.09 -6.92
C GLU A 167 25.86 -8.53 -8.16
N TYR A 168 26.46 -7.50 -8.76
CA TYR A 168 26.07 -7.00 -10.08
C TYR A 168 27.16 -7.39 -11.08
N SER A 169 26.78 -8.07 -12.16
CA SER A 169 27.66 -8.41 -13.28
C SER A 169 27.17 -7.66 -14.53
N PRO A 170 27.91 -6.65 -15.05
CA PRO A 170 27.52 -5.96 -16.29
C PRO A 170 27.67 -6.86 -17.51
N SER A 171 26.84 -6.67 -18.53
CA SER A 171 27.05 -7.24 -19.87
C SER A 171 28.32 -6.66 -20.49
N LYS A 172 29.15 -7.50 -21.10
CA LYS A 172 30.30 -7.02 -21.88
C LYS A 172 29.89 -6.83 -23.35
N PRO A 173 30.40 -5.81 -24.05
CA PRO A 173 30.08 -5.57 -25.46
C PRO A 173 30.39 -6.75 -26.40
N ASP A 174 31.38 -7.57 -26.04
CA ASP A 174 31.90 -8.66 -26.88
C ASP A 174 31.41 -10.07 -26.47
N GLU A 175 30.56 -10.16 -25.43
CA GLU A 175 30.02 -11.44 -24.96
C GLU A 175 28.49 -11.40 -25.06
N PRO A 176 27.84 -12.39 -25.73
CA PRO A 176 26.39 -12.49 -25.70
C PRO A 176 25.94 -12.68 -24.26
N GLY A 177 25.17 -11.73 -23.74
CA GLY A 177 24.73 -11.75 -22.36
C GLY A 177 23.99 -10.48 -21.94
N PHE A 178 23.38 -10.54 -20.77
CA PHE A 178 22.61 -9.47 -20.16
C PHE A 178 23.30 -9.03 -18.88
N SER A 179 23.21 -7.74 -18.54
CA SER A 179 23.60 -7.28 -17.21
C SER A 179 22.70 -7.96 -16.19
N ARG A 180 23.27 -8.45 -15.09
CA ARG A 180 22.53 -9.21 -14.08
C ARG A 180 22.85 -8.75 -12.66
N ALA A 181 21.82 -8.70 -11.84
CA ALA A 181 21.92 -8.57 -10.39
C ALA A 181 21.54 -9.91 -9.77
N THR A 182 22.33 -10.36 -8.82
CA THR A 182 22.10 -11.62 -8.10
C THR A 182 22.35 -11.45 -6.60
N GLY A 183 21.80 -12.36 -5.82
CA GLY A 183 22.05 -12.43 -4.39
C GLY A 183 21.26 -13.55 -3.73
N LEU A 184 21.27 -13.55 -2.39
CA LEU A 184 20.52 -14.47 -1.55
C LEU A 184 19.55 -13.71 -0.67
N VAL A 185 18.30 -14.16 -0.64
CA VAL A 185 17.29 -13.76 0.35
C VAL A 185 17.18 -14.87 1.39
N ILE A 186 17.26 -14.49 2.67
CA ILE A 186 17.09 -15.38 3.82
C ILE A 186 15.83 -14.96 4.56
N ASN A 187 14.87 -15.88 4.71
CA ASN A 187 13.69 -15.63 5.54
C ASN A 187 14.01 -15.99 6.99
N LYS A 188 14.21 -15.00 7.86
CA LYS A 188 14.42 -15.22 9.30
C LYS A 188 13.14 -15.14 10.12
N THR A 189 11.98 -15.06 9.47
CA THR A 189 10.68 -15.13 10.15
C THR A 189 10.33 -16.58 10.49
N ASN A 190 9.31 -16.77 11.31
CA ASN A 190 8.68 -18.06 11.59
C ASN A 190 7.64 -18.48 10.54
N PHE A 191 7.37 -17.63 9.54
CA PHE A 191 6.36 -17.85 8.50
C PHE A 191 6.98 -18.37 7.20
N ASP A 192 6.18 -19.14 6.48
CA ASP A 192 6.50 -19.63 5.14
C ASP A 192 5.72 -18.78 4.14
N PHE A 193 6.39 -18.14 3.18
CA PHE A 193 5.75 -17.23 2.21
C PHE A 193 5.65 -17.84 0.83
N GLU A 194 4.51 -17.65 0.16
CA GLU A 194 4.31 -18.11 -1.22
C GLU A 194 4.99 -17.19 -2.24
N ARG A 195 4.96 -15.87 -2.03
CA ARG A 195 5.60 -14.88 -2.90
C ARG A 195 6.36 -13.83 -2.09
N ILE A 196 7.59 -13.58 -2.52
CA ILE A 196 8.44 -12.49 -2.04
C ILE A 196 8.84 -11.65 -3.23
N ASP A 197 8.60 -10.35 -3.15
CA ASP A 197 8.99 -9.39 -4.17
C ASP A 197 10.40 -8.87 -3.84
N VAL A 198 11.21 -8.71 -4.89
CA VAL A 198 12.61 -8.28 -4.80
C VAL A 198 12.81 -7.15 -5.80
N ASP A 199 12.99 -5.95 -5.28
CA ASP A 199 13.27 -4.76 -6.06
C ASP A 199 14.77 -4.45 -6.04
N ILE A 200 15.31 -4.12 -7.21
CA ILE A 200 16.74 -3.87 -7.40
C ILE A 200 16.93 -2.47 -7.98
N LEU A 201 17.77 -1.70 -7.28
CA LEU A 201 18.17 -0.35 -7.66
C LEU A 201 19.69 -0.32 -7.85
N LEU A 202 20.11 0.01 -9.07
CA LEU A 202 21.52 0.24 -9.39
C LEU A 202 21.83 1.73 -9.28
N LEU A 203 22.89 2.05 -8.55
CA LEU A 203 23.26 3.42 -8.22
C LEU A 203 24.65 3.76 -8.76
N ASN A 204 24.78 4.97 -9.30
CA ASN A 204 26.07 5.52 -9.69
C ASN A 204 26.81 6.20 -8.51
N SER A 205 27.99 6.76 -8.77
CA SER A 205 28.82 7.44 -7.75
C SER A 205 28.13 8.62 -7.06
N ASN A 206 27.11 9.21 -7.67
CA ASN A 206 26.34 10.32 -7.14
C ASN A 206 25.11 9.85 -6.35
N ARG A 207 24.95 8.54 -6.12
CA ARG A 207 23.76 7.91 -5.53
C ARG A 207 22.48 8.15 -6.33
N GLN A 208 22.60 8.37 -7.64
CA GLN A 208 21.45 8.44 -8.54
C GLN A 208 21.11 7.04 -9.03
N ILE A 209 19.81 6.75 -9.14
CA ILE A 209 19.31 5.50 -9.70
C ILE A 209 19.57 5.54 -11.21
N VAL A 210 20.29 4.54 -11.71
CA VAL A 210 20.65 4.38 -13.13
C VAL A 210 20.15 3.06 -13.73
N GLY A 211 19.63 2.16 -12.88
CA GLY A 211 18.96 0.95 -13.32
C GLY A 211 17.92 0.51 -12.30
N LEU A 212 16.77 0.07 -12.79
CA LEU A 212 15.64 -0.45 -12.01
C LEU A 212 15.27 -1.82 -12.53
N ASN A 213 14.96 -2.76 -11.65
CA ASN A 213 14.41 -4.04 -12.01
C ASN A 213 13.66 -4.64 -10.82
N THR A 214 12.73 -5.52 -11.10
CA THR A 214 11.98 -6.26 -10.09
C THR A 214 11.97 -7.74 -10.47
N THR A 215 11.99 -8.61 -9.46
CA THR A 215 11.91 -10.06 -9.62
C THR A 215 11.17 -10.64 -8.42
N GLU A 216 10.67 -11.85 -8.55
CA GLU A 216 9.95 -12.53 -7.48
C GLU A 216 10.63 -13.84 -7.10
N ILE A 217 10.55 -14.19 -5.82
CA ILE A 217 10.88 -15.53 -5.33
C ILE A 217 9.58 -16.22 -4.99
N GLN A 218 9.28 -17.28 -5.74
CA GLN A 218 8.19 -18.19 -5.42
C GLN A 218 8.64 -19.20 -4.36
N THR A 219 7.87 -19.28 -3.28
CA THR A 219 8.06 -20.13 -2.12
C THR A 219 9.37 -19.86 -1.38
N LEU A 220 9.27 -19.23 -0.21
CA LEU A 220 10.38 -19.02 0.71
C LEU A 220 9.98 -19.44 2.13
N LEU A 221 10.39 -20.65 2.51
CA LEU A 221 10.10 -21.21 3.81
C LEU A 221 10.86 -20.46 4.92
N SER A 222 10.35 -20.55 6.14
CA SER A 222 11.01 -20.08 7.34
C SER A 222 12.43 -20.66 7.46
N ASN A 223 13.40 -19.80 7.76
CA ASN A 223 14.83 -20.09 7.83
C ASN A 223 15.48 -20.58 6.53
N GLN A 224 14.78 -20.56 5.41
CA GLN A 224 15.33 -20.92 4.10
C GLN A 224 16.09 -19.75 3.47
N GLU A 225 17.09 -20.08 2.65
CA GLU A 225 17.73 -19.16 1.72
C GLU A 225 17.36 -19.48 0.26
N ARG A 226 17.12 -18.45 -0.55
CA ARG A 226 16.85 -18.56 -1.99
C ARG A 226 17.65 -17.54 -2.77
N HIS A 227 18.13 -17.95 -3.94
CA HIS A 227 18.74 -17.06 -4.90
C HIS A 227 17.69 -16.26 -5.66
N PHE A 228 17.97 -14.98 -5.89
CA PHE A 228 17.25 -14.16 -6.87
C PHE A 228 18.19 -13.78 -8.02
N ILE A 229 17.59 -13.57 -9.19
CA ILE A 229 18.27 -13.05 -10.38
C ILE A 229 17.34 -12.03 -11.02
N ALA A 230 17.89 -10.86 -11.35
CA ALA A 230 17.25 -9.85 -12.19
C ALA A 230 18.19 -9.50 -13.34
N ALA A 231 17.65 -9.38 -14.56
CA ALA A 231 18.45 -9.16 -15.76
C ALA A 231 17.95 -7.94 -16.54
N TRP A 232 18.90 -7.11 -16.99
CA TRP A 232 18.66 -6.01 -17.92
C TRP A 232 19.07 -6.44 -19.31
N PHE A 233 18.11 -6.41 -20.23
CA PHE A 233 18.33 -6.83 -21.63
C PHE A 233 19.08 -5.78 -22.45
N GLU A 234 19.10 -4.53 -21.98
CA GLU A 234 19.86 -3.44 -22.57
C GLU A 234 21.03 -3.07 -21.65
N PRO A 235 22.20 -2.72 -22.21
CA PRO A 235 23.37 -2.34 -21.43
C PRO A 235 23.09 -1.04 -20.68
N ILE A 236 23.52 -1.00 -19.42
CA ILE A 236 23.50 0.22 -18.61
C ILE A 236 24.84 0.93 -18.80
N GLU A 237 24.82 2.09 -19.44
CA GLU A 237 26.04 2.84 -19.80
C GLU A 237 26.71 3.52 -18.60
N ASP A 238 25.96 3.80 -17.55
CA ASP A 238 26.45 4.44 -16.32
C ASP A 238 27.42 3.54 -15.53
N ASN A 239 28.39 4.18 -14.86
CA ASN A 239 29.29 3.50 -13.94
C ASN A 239 28.58 3.18 -12.62
N ILE A 240 28.23 1.91 -12.43
CA ILE A 240 27.50 1.42 -11.27
C ILE A 240 28.48 1.15 -10.13
N VAL A 241 28.26 1.80 -8.99
CA VAL A 241 29.13 1.67 -7.80
C VAL A 241 28.48 0.88 -6.68
N SER A 242 27.15 0.82 -6.65
CA SER A 242 26.41 0.13 -5.60
C SER A 242 25.06 -0.37 -6.07
N MET A 243 24.56 -1.39 -5.38
CA MET A 243 23.25 -1.99 -5.60
C MET A 243 22.47 -2.02 -4.27
N GLU A 244 21.31 -1.37 -4.28
CA GLU A 244 20.29 -1.49 -3.25
C GLU A 244 19.29 -2.58 -3.66
N VAL A 245 18.89 -3.42 -2.71
CA VAL A 245 17.94 -4.50 -2.93
C VAL A 245 16.94 -4.44 -1.79
N GLU A 246 15.69 -4.19 -2.13
CA GLU A 246 14.56 -4.14 -1.21
C GLU A 246 13.79 -5.45 -1.37
N VAL A 247 13.51 -6.12 -0.26
CA VAL A 247 12.79 -7.39 -0.25
C VAL A 247 11.62 -7.28 0.66
N GLU A 248 10.46 -7.64 0.15
CA GLU A 248 9.21 -7.41 0.81
C GLU A 248 8.17 -8.48 0.47
N THR A 249 7.12 -8.50 1.27
CA THR A 249 6.01 -9.41 1.07
C THR A 249 4.73 -8.80 1.62
N ASN A 250 3.59 -9.11 0.99
CA ASN A 250 2.31 -8.56 1.41
C ASN A 250 1.81 -9.30 2.65
N LEU A 251 1.86 -8.65 3.80
CA LEU A 251 1.38 -9.22 5.07
C LEU A 251 -0.14 -9.20 5.21
N PHE A 252 -0.84 -8.41 4.39
CA PHE A 252 -2.30 -8.33 4.38
C PHE A 252 -2.94 -9.38 3.47
N ASP A 253 -2.14 -10.08 2.66
CA ASP A 253 -2.58 -11.16 1.78
C ASP A 253 -2.49 -12.49 2.52
N SER A 254 -3.63 -13.01 2.97
CA SER A 254 -3.68 -14.28 3.70
C SER A 254 -3.26 -15.48 2.85
N ASP A 255 -3.43 -15.41 1.53
CA ASP A 255 -3.07 -16.51 0.64
C ASP A 255 -1.55 -16.60 0.46
N ASN A 256 -0.84 -15.50 0.72
CA ASN A 256 0.61 -15.46 0.66
C ASN A 256 1.30 -16.21 1.82
N TYR A 257 0.56 -16.54 2.90
CA TYR A 257 1.07 -17.39 3.98
C TYR A 257 0.81 -18.86 3.66
N MET A 258 1.87 -19.66 3.56
CA MET A 258 1.72 -21.08 3.27
C MET A 258 1.19 -21.82 4.50
N LYS A 259 0.06 -22.51 4.32
CA LYS A 259 -0.52 -23.36 5.37
C LYS A 259 0.39 -24.55 5.64
N ARG A 260 0.96 -24.61 6.85
CA ARG A 260 1.56 -25.85 7.35
C ARG A 260 0.44 -26.86 7.53
N HIS A 261 0.51 -27.99 6.84
CA HIS A 261 -0.47 -29.07 6.99
C HIS A 261 -0.63 -29.43 8.47
N GLY A 262 -1.76 -29.08 9.10
CA GLY A 262 -2.11 -29.55 10.46
C GLY A 262 -2.76 -28.55 11.42
N ALA A 263 -2.81 -27.24 11.16
CA ALA A 263 -3.53 -26.30 12.02
C ALA A 263 -4.13 -25.13 11.21
N PRO A 264 -5.38 -24.72 11.49
CA PRO A 264 -5.88 -23.43 11.03
C PRO A 264 -5.24 -22.34 11.90
N GLU A 265 -4.28 -21.59 11.37
CA GLU A 265 -3.84 -20.34 12.00
C GLU A 265 -4.66 -19.20 11.38
N ASP A 266 -5.44 -18.50 12.21
CA ASP A 266 -6.10 -17.26 11.84
C ASP A 266 -5.04 -16.16 11.81
N PHE A 267 -4.55 -15.83 10.60
CA PHE A 267 -3.51 -14.82 10.38
C PHE A 267 -3.97 -13.37 10.60
N LYS A 268 -5.18 -13.16 11.15
CA LYS A 268 -5.76 -11.84 11.41
C LYS A 268 -5.49 -11.29 12.81
N ASP A 269 -4.87 -12.07 13.68
CA ASP A 269 -4.57 -11.69 15.07
C ASP A 269 -3.15 -11.11 15.26
N TYR A 270 -2.46 -10.77 14.17
CA TYR A 270 -1.16 -10.09 14.18
C TYR A 270 -1.17 -8.92 13.21
#